data_AF-R7N371-F1
#
_entry.id   AF-R7N371-F1
#
_cell.length_a   1.000
_cell.length_b   1.000
_cell.length_c   1.000
_cell.angle_alpha   90.00
_cell.angle_beta   90.00
_cell.angle_gamma   90.00
#
_symmetry.space_group_name_H-M   'P 1'
#
loop_
_entity.id
_entity.type
_entity.pdbx_description
1 polymer ?
#
loop_
_entity_poly.entity_id
_entity_poly.type
_entity_poly.pdbx_seq_one_letter_code
_entity_poly.pdbx_strand_id
1 'polypeptide(L)'
;MSHKIQSATMLEPLKIQVLFLTGEVIQYNLENLFPSLPQFRALQSDPALSSRLTLDPGGYGVSWSDELDLDAETIWEDGTLIRIEIVNPSKMLAGSLARAREYAALTQKQLSEKTGIYQCDISKIERGNANPSLSTLQRLADGMDMQLKIEFVPRNSAHPL
;
A
#
# COMPACT_ATOMS: atom_id res chain seq x y z
N MET A 1 8.09 -6.09 1.10
CA MET A 1 7.08 -5.38 1.90
C MET A 1 6.79 -4.12 1.13
N SER A 2 5.87 -4.23 0.18
CA SER A 2 5.59 -3.18 -0.81
C SER A 2 4.40 -2.32 -0.39
N HIS A 3 3.52 -2.84 0.47
CA HIS A 3 2.32 -2.14 0.88
C HIS A 3 2.63 -1.14 1.99
N LYS A 4 2.44 0.13 1.66
CA LYS A 4 2.66 1.24 2.59
C LYS A 4 1.37 1.95 2.88
N ILE A 5 1.10 2.14 4.16
CA ILE A 5 -0.07 2.81 4.68
C ILE A 5 0.15 4.32 4.60
N GLN A 6 -0.82 5.02 4.02
CA GLN A 6 -0.92 6.47 4.03
C GLN A 6 -1.63 7.00 5.28
N SER A 7 -2.74 6.34 5.66
CA SER A 7 -3.51 6.65 6.85
C SER A 7 -4.29 5.42 7.31
N ALA A 8 -4.59 5.37 8.60
CA ALA A 8 -5.43 4.36 9.22
C ALA A 8 -6.41 5.03 10.17
N THR A 9 -7.60 4.43 10.34
CA THR A 9 -8.63 4.94 11.24
C THR A 9 -9.41 3.78 11.82
N MET A 10 -9.71 3.84 13.12
CA MET A 10 -10.62 2.91 13.77
C MET A 10 -12.05 3.14 13.31
N LEU A 11 -12.76 2.06 13.04
CA LEU A 11 -14.19 1.99 12.82
C LEU A 11 -14.81 1.12 13.91
N GLU A 12 -15.94 1.55 14.45
CA GLU A 12 -16.60 0.80 15.52
C GLU A 12 -17.54 -0.30 14.99
N PRO A 13 -17.56 -1.49 15.65
CA PRO A 13 -16.56 -2.02 16.57
C PRO A 13 -15.43 -2.80 15.85
N LEU A 14 -14.19 -2.66 16.33
CA LEU A 14 -13.00 -3.49 16.03
C LEU A 14 -12.62 -3.64 14.55
N LYS A 15 -13.02 -2.67 13.73
CA LYS A 15 -12.58 -2.60 12.36
C LYS A 15 -11.57 -1.49 12.21
N ILE A 16 -10.59 -1.68 11.36
CA ILE A 16 -9.77 -0.57 10.88
C ILE A 16 -10.06 -0.35 9.41
N GLN A 17 -10.01 0.91 9.00
CA GLN A 17 -9.95 1.29 7.60
C GLN A 17 -8.57 1.89 7.34
N VAL A 18 -7.92 1.40 6.30
CA VAL A 18 -6.55 1.73 5.94
C VAL A 18 -6.53 2.20 4.50
N LEU A 19 -6.00 3.41 4.28
CA LEU A 19 -5.70 3.93 2.95
C LEU A 19 -4.23 3.65 2.67
N PHE A 20 -3.94 2.92 1.59
CA PHE A 20 -2.58 2.68 1.12
C PHE A 20 -2.08 3.84 0.25
N LEU A 21 -0.76 4.00 0.14
CA LEU A 21 -0.13 5.03 -0.72
C LEU A 21 -0.50 4.90 -2.20
N THR A 22 -0.96 3.72 -2.60
CA THR A 22 -1.42 3.38 -3.95
C THR A 22 -2.91 3.65 -4.16
N GLY A 23 -3.63 4.14 -3.14
CA GLY A 23 -5.03 4.59 -3.22
C GLY A 23 -6.06 3.57 -2.76
N GLU A 24 -5.69 2.30 -2.59
CA GLU A 24 -6.59 1.27 -2.10
C GLU A 24 -7.03 1.58 -0.67
N VAL A 25 -8.35 1.59 -0.45
CA VAL A 25 -8.94 1.69 0.89
C VAL A 25 -9.43 0.32 1.27
N ILE A 26 -8.76 -0.28 2.25
CA ILE A 26 -9.05 -1.63 2.73
C ILE A 26 -9.59 -1.55 4.15
N GLN A 27 -10.60 -2.35 4.45
CA GLN A 27 -11.07 -2.57 5.81
C GLN A 27 -10.62 -3.94 6.31
N TYR A 28 -10.22 -4.00 7.58
CA TYR A 28 -9.80 -5.23 8.23
C TYR A 28 -10.56 -5.41 9.54
N ASN A 29 -11.03 -6.64 9.80
CA ASN A 29 -11.68 -7.01 11.05
C ASN A 29 -10.66 -7.56 12.03
N LEU A 30 -10.38 -6.82 13.11
CA LEU A 30 -9.37 -7.21 14.10
C LEU A 30 -9.73 -8.48 14.88
N GLU A 31 -11.01 -8.87 14.90
CA GLU A 31 -11.42 -10.13 15.53
C GLU A 31 -10.81 -11.36 14.84
N ASN A 32 -10.44 -11.24 13.56
CA ASN A 32 -9.77 -12.31 12.82
C ASN A 32 -8.41 -12.68 13.46
N LEU A 33 -7.79 -11.75 14.20
CA LEU A 33 -6.52 -11.98 14.86
C LEU A 33 -6.66 -12.72 16.19
N PHE A 34 -7.83 -12.76 16.83
CA PHE A 34 -7.95 -13.30 18.18
C PHE A 34 -7.54 -14.77 18.36
N PRO A 35 -7.75 -15.68 17.38
CA PRO A 35 -7.32 -17.07 17.51
C PRO A 35 -5.79 -17.22 17.54
N SER A 36 -5.06 -16.40 16.78
CA SER A 36 -3.59 -16.46 16.64
C SER A 36 -2.87 -15.48 17.56
N LEU A 37 -3.47 -14.31 17.81
CA LEU A 37 -2.96 -13.19 18.59
C LEU A 37 -4.01 -12.73 19.62
N PRO A 38 -4.20 -13.47 20.73
CA PRO A 38 -5.20 -13.16 21.74
C PRO A 38 -5.05 -11.79 22.40
N GLN A 39 -3.85 -11.19 22.38
CA GLN A 39 -3.59 -9.85 22.93
C GLN A 39 -4.44 -8.75 22.29
N PHE A 40 -4.88 -8.92 21.03
CA PHE A 40 -5.77 -7.98 20.36
C PHE A 40 -7.16 -7.87 21.01
N ARG A 41 -7.53 -8.82 21.88
CA ARG A 41 -8.77 -8.73 22.68
C ARG A 41 -8.75 -7.53 23.63
N ALA A 42 -7.57 -6.98 23.98
CA ALA A 42 -7.45 -5.78 24.79
C ALA A 42 -8.21 -4.58 24.18
N LEU A 43 -8.30 -4.50 22.85
CA LEU A 43 -9.05 -3.44 22.14
C LEU A 43 -10.56 -3.53 22.37
N GLN A 44 -11.09 -4.72 22.71
CA GLN A 44 -12.50 -4.89 23.05
C GLN A 44 -12.82 -4.32 24.44
N SER A 45 -11.89 -4.52 25.38
CA SER A 45 -12.08 -4.18 26.79
C SER A 45 -11.66 -2.75 27.15
N ASP A 46 -10.83 -2.11 26.34
CA ASP A 46 -10.30 -0.77 26.57
C ASP A 46 -10.57 0.18 25.37
N PRO A 47 -11.65 0.99 25.44
CA PRO A 47 -11.94 1.99 24.42
C PRO A 47 -10.85 3.07 24.27
N ALA A 48 -10.11 3.37 25.35
CA ALA A 48 -9.02 4.34 25.29
C ALA A 48 -7.85 3.80 24.46
N LEU A 49 -7.60 2.49 24.51
CA LEU A 49 -6.60 1.82 23.67
C LEU A 49 -6.96 1.96 22.19
N SER A 50 -8.22 1.73 21.81
CA SER A 50 -8.68 1.90 20.42
C SER A 50 -8.36 3.28 19.84
N SER A 51 -8.44 4.33 20.66
CA SER A 51 -8.15 5.71 20.23
C SER A 51 -6.65 6.00 20.00
N ARG A 52 -5.76 5.05 20.34
CA ARG A 52 -4.29 5.20 20.21
C ARG A 52 -3.72 4.70 18.89
N LEU A 53 -4.56 4.29 17.94
CA LEU A 53 -4.11 3.82 16.62
C LEU A 53 -3.14 4.83 15.98
N THR A 54 -1.91 4.38 15.74
CA THR A 54 -0.85 5.12 15.06
C THR A 54 -0.29 4.34 13.87
N LEU A 55 0.36 5.04 12.94
CA LEU A 55 1.13 4.42 11.87
C LEU A 55 2.57 4.17 12.32
N ASP A 56 3.11 3.02 11.95
CA ASP A 56 4.51 2.74 12.20
C ASP A 56 5.43 3.61 11.33
N PRO A 57 6.67 3.90 11.79
CA PRO A 57 7.65 4.60 10.99
C PRO A 57 7.84 3.94 9.61
N GLY A 58 7.65 4.71 8.55
CA GLY A 58 7.76 4.23 7.18
C GLY A 58 6.49 3.59 6.59
N GLY A 59 5.43 3.44 7.40
CA GLY A 59 4.09 3.04 6.96
C GLY A 59 3.93 1.54 6.70
N TYR A 60 4.76 0.69 7.31
CA TYR A 60 4.71 -0.77 7.12
C TYR A 60 3.72 -1.49 8.04
N GLY A 61 2.97 -0.75 8.85
CA GLY A 61 2.04 -1.31 9.82
C GLY A 61 1.33 -0.22 10.60
N VAL A 62 0.48 -0.67 11.51
CA VAL A 62 -0.24 0.14 12.47
C VAL A 62 0.00 -0.40 13.88
N SER A 63 -0.06 0.46 14.87
CA SER A 63 0.19 0.10 16.26
C SER A 63 -0.74 0.84 17.22
N TRP A 64 -1.00 0.22 18.36
CA TRP A 64 -1.72 0.81 19.50
C TRP A 64 -0.85 0.87 20.76
N SER A 65 0.19 0.02 20.83
CA SER A 65 1.25 0.00 21.84
C SER A 65 2.46 -0.79 21.32
N ASP A 66 3.54 -0.83 22.09
CA ASP A 66 4.77 -1.58 21.75
C ASP A 66 4.55 -3.10 21.61
N GLU A 67 3.46 -3.64 22.18
CA GLU A 67 3.11 -5.07 22.15
C GLU A 67 1.90 -5.35 21.24
N LEU A 68 1.33 -4.30 20.64
CA LEU A 68 0.12 -4.38 19.85
C LEU A 68 0.28 -3.62 18.53
N ASP A 69 0.96 -4.27 17.61
CA ASP A 69 1.20 -3.86 16.24
C ASP A 69 0.64 -4.88 15.23
N LEU A 70 0.26 -4.39 14.06
CA LEU A 70 -0.25 -5.16 12.94
C LEU A 70 0.42 -4.69 11.66
N ASP A 71 1.08 -5.60 10.97
CA ASP A 71 1.78 -5.28 9.73
C ASP A 71 0.81 -5.00 8.57
N ALA A 72 1.28 -4.19 7.63
CA ALA A 72 0.50 -3.75 6.48
C ALA A 72 0.16 -4.89 5.50
N GLU A 73 0.97 -5.96 5.45
CA GLU A 73 0.74 -7.09 4.54
C GLU A 73 -0.45 -7.93 5.03
N THR A 74 -0.56 -8.20 6.34
CA THR A 74 -1.74 -8.86 6.92
C THR A 74 -3.03 -8.13 6.59
N ILE A 75 -3.04 -6.79 6.71
CA ILE A 75 -4.20 -5.97 6.37
C ILE A 75 -4.51 -6.05 4.86
N TRP A 76 -3.48 -6.07 4.03
CA TRP A 76 -3.61 -6.12 2.58
C TRP A 76 -4.14 -7.46 2.08
N GLU A 77 -3.62 -8.58 2.61
CA GLU A 77 -3.94 -9.93 2.16
C GLU A 77 -5.33 -10.38 2.63
N ASP A 78 -5.66 -10.13 3.89
CA ASP A 78 -6.87 -10.64 4.54
C ASP A 78 -7.98 -9.57 4.70
N GLY A 79 -7.71 -8.34 4.25
CA GLY A 79 -8.66 -7.24 4.29
C GLY A 79 -9.66 -7.25 3.13
N THR A 80 -10.72 -6.46 3.27
CA THR A 80 -11.71 -6.22 2.23
C THR A 80 -11.44 -4.88 1.55
N LEU A 81 -11.16 -4.89 0.25
CA LEU A 81 -11.09 -3.67 -0.56
C LEU A 81 -12.47 -3.01 -0.63
N ILE A 82 -12.54 -1.75 -0.18
CA ILE A 82 -13.78 -0.97 -0.16
C ILE A 82 -13.89 -0.05 -1.37
N ARG A 83 -12.79 0.64 -1.70
CA ARG A 83 -12.73 1.58 -2.84
C ARG A 83 -11.28 1.87 -3.23
N ILE A 84 -11.11 2.51 -4.37
CA ILE A 84 -9.86 3.15 -4.77
C ILE A 84 -10.04 4.66 -4.64
N GLU A 85 -9.21 5.31 -3.84
CA GLU A 85 -9.09 6.76 -3.76
C GLU A 85 -7.97 7.25 -4.69
N ILE A 86 -8.25 8.28 -5.46
CA ILE A 86 -7.23 8.93 -6.28
C ILE A 86 -6.41 9.83 -5.35
N VAL A 87 -5.21 9.36 -5.02
CA VAL A 87 -4.24 10.11 -4.21
C VAL A 87 -3.21 10.78 -5.12
N ASN A 88 -1.99 11.00 -4.64
CA ASN A 88 -0.92 11.57 -5.44
C ASN A 88 -0.48 10.59 -6.55
N PRO A 89 -0.57 10.94 -7.85
CA PRO A 89 -0.24 10.03 -8.95
C PRO A 89 1.19 9.51 -8.92
N SER A 90 2.17 10.33 -8.49
CA SER A 90 3.57 9.91 -8.38
C SER A 90 3.76 8.85 -7.29
N LYS A 91 3.02 8.94 -6.17
CA LYS A 91 3.03 7.92 -5.12
C LYS A 91 2.34 6.63 -5.55
N MET A 92 1.20 6.75 -6.26
CA MET A 92 0.50 5.59 -6.81
C MET A 92 1.39 4.84 -7.80
N LEU A 93 2.02 5.56 -8.72
CA LEU A 93 2.97 4.99 -9.67
C LEU A 93 4.15 4.31 -8.95
N ALA A 94 4.71 4.96 -7.94
CA ALA A 94 5.83 4.43 -7.18
C ALA A 94 5.51 3.09 -6.50
N GLY A 95 4.39 3.03 -5.78
CA GLY A 95 3.96 1.80 -5.11
C GLY A 95 3.55 0.71 -6.12
N SER A 96 2.82 1.09 -7.18
CA SER A 96 2.45 0.15 -8.25
C SER A 96 3.68 -0.45 -8.93
N LEU A 97 4.72 0.34 -9.18
CA LEU A 97 5.97 -0.14 -9.77
C LEU A 97 6.72 -1.08 -8.82
N ALA A 98 6.84 -0.70 -7.55
CA ALA A 98 7.51 -1.53 -6.55
C ALA A 98 6.81 -2.89 -6.39
N ARG A 99 5.47 -2.88 -6.35
CA ARG A 99 4.63 -4.08 -6.29
C ARG A 99 4.78 -4.95 -7.54
N ALA A 100 4.72 -4.34 -8.73
CA ALA A 100 4.95 -5.03 -10.00
C ALA A 100 6.31 -5.76 -10.02
N ARG A 101 7.35 -5.09 -9.53
CA ARG A 101 8.70 -5.67 -9.41
C ARG A 101 8.74 -6.84 -8.43
N GLU A 102 8.07 -6.72 -7.29
CA GLU A 102 7.98 -7.80 -6.30
C GLU A 102 7.22 -9.02 -6.84
N TYR A 103 6.12 -8.82 -7.59
CA TYR A 103 5.41 -9.91 -8.27
C TYR A 103 6.26 -10.60 -9.34
N ALA A 104 7.12 -9.85 -10.04
CA ALA A 104 8.10 -10.41 -10.95
C ALA A 104 9.28 -11.11 -10.23
N ALA A 105 9.29 -11.12 -8.90
CA ALA A 105 10.37 -11.65 -8.05
C ALA A 105 11.75 -11.06 -8.38
N LEU A 106 11.80 -9.77 -8.74
CA LEU A 106 13.04 -9.08 -9.11
C LEU A 106 13.51 -8.14 -8.00
N THR A 107 14.83 -8.11 -7.78
CA THR A 107 15.47 -6.98 -7.09
C THR A 107 15.55 -5.76 -8.01
N GLN A 108 15.71 -4.56 -7.45
CA GLN A 108 15.93 -3.35 -8.25
C GLN A 108 17.16 -3.48 -9.16
N LYS A 109 18.20 -4.21 -8.72
CA LYS A 109 19.40 -4.49 -9.51
C LYS A 109 19.10 -5.40 -10.70
N GLN A 110 18.34 -6.49 -10.49
CA GLN A 110 17.96 -7.38 -11.59
C GLN A 110 17.04 -6.67 -12.59
N LEU A 111 16.11 -5.83 -12.12
CA LEU A 111 15.29 -5.02 -13.01
C LEU A 111 16.13 -4.01 -13.81
N SER A 112 17.15 -3.43 -13.18
CA SER A 112 18.13 -2.56 -13.84
C SER A 112 18.87 -3.30 -14.98
N GLU A 113 19.35 -4.51 -14.72
CA GLU A 113 20.03 -5.36 -15.69
C GLU A 113 19.13 -5.74 -16.88
N LYS A 114 17.86 -6.09 -16.60
CA LYS A 114 16.89 -6.44 -17.65
C LYS A 114 16.48 -5.25 -18.52
N THR A 115 16.31 -4.08 -17.92
CA THR A 115 15.73 -2.92 -18.59
C THR A 115 16.76 -1.98 -19.17
N GLY A 116 18.00 -2.04 -18.69
CA GLY A 116 19.05 -1.05 -18.97
C GLY A 116 18.79 0.32 -18.33
N ILE A 117 17.91 0.41 -17.32
CA ILE A 117 17.66 1.62 -16.54
C ILE A 117 18.51 1.53 -15.27
N TYR A 118 19.19 2.60 -14.86
CA TYR A 118 20.03 2.56 -13.66
C TYR A 118 19.23 2.26 -12.39
N GLN A 119 19.76 1.36 -11.54
CA GLN A 119 19.14 0.99 -10.26
C GLN A 119 18.85 2.19 -9.35
N CYS A 120 19.69 3.24 -9.38
CA CYS A 120 19.46 4.47 -8.64
C CYS A 120 18.22 5.23 -9.13
N ASP A 121 17.90 5.19 -10.42
CA ASP A 121 16.72 5.83 -10.99
C ASP A 121 15.47 5.00 -10.71
N ILE A 122 15.55 3.67 -10.81
CA ILE A 122 14.48 2.76 -10.36
C ILE A 122 14.13 3.05 -8.89
N SER A 123 15.14 3.16 -8.02
CA SER A 123 14.96 3.50 -6.60
C SER A 123 14.30 4.87 -6.38
N LYS A 124 14.60 5.89 -7.21
CA LYS A 124 13.91 7.19 -7.11
C LYS A 124 12.45 7.10 -7.54
N ILE A 125 12.17 6.33 -8.60
CA ILE A 125 10.80 6.12 -9.09
C ILE A 125 9.97 5.37 -8.04
N GLU A 126 10.48 4.27 -7.48
CA GLU A 126 9.80 3.49 -6.43
C GLU A 126 9.61 4.26 -5.11
N ARG A 127 10.32 5.37 -4.91
CA ARG A 127 10.10 6.28 -3.77
C ARG A 127 9.17 7.45 -4.08
N GLY A 128 8.70 7.58 -5.32
CA GLY A 128 7.87 8.71 -5.76
C GLY A 128 8.62 10.02 -5.92
N ASN A 129 9.96 9.98 -5.96
CA ASN A 129 10.84 11.14 -6.04
C ASN A 129 11.39 11.38 -7.46
N ALA A 130 10.74 10.80 -8.47
CA ALA A 130 11.14 10.92 -9.88
C ALA A 130 9.94 11.28 -10.77
N ASN A 131 10.24 11.78 -11.97
CA ASN A 131 9.28 12.02 -13.03
C ASN A 131 9.69 11.21 -14.29
N PRO A 132 9.46 9.89 -14.32
CA PRO A 132 9.84 9.06 -15.45
C PRO A 132 8.97 9.39 -16.68
N SER A 133 9.58 9.35 -17.87
CA SER A 133 8.82 9.42 -19.12
C SER A 133 7.99 8.15 -19.33
N LEU A 134 6.95 8.24 -20.17
CA LEU A 134 6.18 7.07 -20.60
C LEU A 134 7.05 5.97 -21.22
N SER A 135 8.10 6.35 -21.97
CA SER A 135 9.05 5.39 -22.53
C SER A 135 9.84 4.63 -21.46
N THR A 136 10.21 5.29 -20.37
CA THR A 136 10.87 4.65 -19.22
C THR A 136 9.91 3.70 -18.50
N LEU A 137 8.65 4.11 -18.32
CA LEU A 137 7.62 3.25 -17.74
C LEU A 137 7.34 2.00 -18.58
N GLN A 138 7.27 2.17 -19.91
CA GLN A 138 7.08 1.04 -20.82
C GLN A 138 8.24 0.06 -20.71
N ARG A 139 9.50 0.53 -20.74
CA ARG A 139 10.69 -0.33 -20.58
C ARG A 139 10.68 -1.09 -19.27
N LEU A 140 10.27 -0.45 -18.17
CA LEU A 140 10.13 -1.12 -16.87
C LEU A 140 9.08 -2.22 -16.93
N ALA A 141 7.92 -1.94 -17.52
CA ALA A 141 6.85 -2.92 -17.70
C ALA A 141 7.34 -4.12 -18.54
N ASP A 142 7.99 -3.87 -19.68
CA ASP A 142 8.55 -4.92 -20.54
C ASP A 142 9.58 -5.78 -19.80
N GLY A 143 10.45 -5.16 -18.99
CA GLY A 143 11.44 -5.89 -18.19
C GLY A 143 10.86 -6.76 -17.06
N MET A 144 9.61 -6.51 -16.68
CA MET A 144 8.84 -7.28 -15.70
C MET A 144 7.83 -8.23 -16.35
N ASP A 145 7.79 -8.31 -17.68
CA ASP A 145 6.78 -9.05 -18.45
C ASP A 145 5.34 -8.57 -18.13
N MET A 146 5.16 -7.26 -18.09
CA MET A 146 3.91 -6.59 -17.76
C MET A 146 3.48 -5.59 -18.85
N GLN A 147 2.18 -5.27 -18.86
CA GLN A 147 1.62 -4.26 -19.74
C GLN A 147 1.40 -2.94 -18.98
N LEU A 148 1.88 -1.82 -19.54
CA LEU A 148 1.59 -0.48 -19.03
C LEU A 148 0.16 -0.07 -19.45
N LYS A 149 -0.71 0.15 -18.47
CA LYS A 149 -2.05 0.74 -18.66
C LYS A 149 -2.10 2.12 -18.03
N ILE A 150 -2.58 3.12 -18.78
CA ILE A 150 -2.82 4.47 -18.30
C ILE A 150 -4.28 4.81 -18.54
N GLU A 151 -4.93 5.38 -17.54
CA GLU A 151 -6.33 5.75 -17.59
C GLU A 151 -6.55 7.16 -17.03
N PHE A 152 -7.51 7.87 -17.62
CA PHE A 152 -8.01 9.13 -17.09
C PHE A 152 -9.31 8.85 -16.36
N VAL A 153 -9.41 9.36 -15.13
CA VAL A 153 -10.56 9.14 -14.25
C VAL A 153 -11.25 10.47 -13.95
N PRO A 154 -12.60 10.53 -13.95
CA PRO A 154 -13.33 11.76 -13.63
C PRO A 154 -13.01 12.24 -12.21
N ARG A 155 -12.81 13.55 -12.03
CA ARG A 155 -12.61 14.15 -10.69
C ARG A 155 -13.86 14.12 -9.81
N ASN A 156 -15.04 14.04 -10.43
CA ASN A 156 -16.33 13.93 -9.78
C ASN A 156 -17.19 12.94 -10.57
N SER A 157 -17.84 12.01 -9.88
CA SER A 157 -18.74 10.99 -10.45
C SER A 157 -20.03 11.53 -11.09
N ALA A 158 -20.17 12.86 -11.19
CA ALA A 158 -21.38 13.54 -11.66
C ALA A 158 -21.45 13.71 -13.20
N HIS A 159 -20.42 13.30 -13.95
CA HIS A 159 -20.47 13.25 -15.41
C HIS A 159 -20.19 11.81 -15.86
N PRO A 160 -21.22 11.06 -16.30
CA PRO A 160 -21.02 9.80 -16.97
C PRO A 160 -20.27 10.04 -18.30
N LEU A 161 -19.34 9.16 -18.62
CA LEU A 161 -18.74 9.02 -19.96
C LEU A 161 -19.79 8.56 -20.97
#